data_AF-A0A6M0RQV2-F1
#
_entry.id   AF-A0A6M0RQV2-F1
#
_cell.length_a   1.000
_cell.length_b   1.000
_cell.length_c   1.000
_cell.angle_alpha   90.00
_cell.angle_beta   90.00
_cell.angle_gamma   90.00
#
_symmetry.space_group_name_H-M   'P 1'
#
loop_
_entity.id
_entity.type
_entity.pdbx_description
1 polymer ?
#
loop_
_entity_poly.entity_id
_entity_poly.type
_entity_poly.pdbx_seq_one_letter_code
_entity_poly.pdbx_strand_id
1 'polypeptide(L)'
;MATALQLAQKRIDDQTSIRKYLELFIRLKLFAWDDIERYMRKQVILTLEQIFPYAGKIVLNRSVAVDLTYGDDGHGFTWDQLELEFMQRQQVWASLADVIPAANAIPYQLNHSRQTITDDWAKQHVPQWIDGQRTLYDIAHHINLDPLELAHKYRKLVQMDWITFEQEKYLAALQKPQKTVINQPPTTNESQKVNVNSLEKSTHSPAIPTANAVAENRPTILSVDDSLVVQTMIKRAIGEQYNVLLASNAMDALSLLNKEKIELMLLDVTMPDIDGLELCRTVRSIGRFRDLPIVMLTAKDGMFNKIRGQIVGSTHYLTKPVDRPKLLEVLTKYAPITVMS
;
A
#
# COMPACT_ATOMS: atom_id res chain seq x y z
N MET A 1 0.93 -36.40 15.38
CA MET A 1 0.47 -35.65 14.18
C MET A 1 -0.99 -35.95 13.82
N ALA A 2 -1.44 -37.22 13.77
CA ALA A 2 -2.83 -37.57 13.43
C ALA A 2 -3.90 -36.98 14.37
N THR A 3 -3.60 -36.85 15.67
CA THR A 3 -4.51 -36.28 16.67
C THR A 3 -4.72 -34.76 16.50
N ALA A 4 -3.71 -34.04 16.01
CA ALA A 4 -3.79 -32.59 15.76
C ALA A 4 -4.64 -32.28 14.51
N LEU A 5 -4.58 -33.14 13.50
CA LEU A 5 -5.42 -33.09 12.30
C LEU A 5 -6.87 -33.47 12.61
N GLN A 6 -7.12 -34.49 13.42
CA GLN A 6 -8.48 -34.81 13.90
C GLN A 6 -9.06 -33.69 14.77
N LEU A 7 -8.23 -33.04 15.61
CA LEU A 7 -8.67 -31.87 16.38
C LEU A 7 -9.00 -30.70 15.45
N ALA A 8 -8.18 -30.44 14.43
CA ALA A 8 -8.42 -29.40 13.43
C ALA A 8 -9.65 -29.67 12.55
N GLN A 9 -9.93 -30.92 12.20
CA GLN A 9 -11.14 -31.30 11.46
C GLN A 9 -12.41 -31.11 12.32
N LYS A 10 -12.30 -31.35 13.62
CA LYS A 10 -13.37 -31.07 14.60
C LYS A 10 -13.61 -29.57 14.83
N ARG A 11 -12.71 -28.68 14.37
CA ARG A 11 -12.78 -27.21 14.51
C ARG A 11 -13.59 -26.48 13.43
N ILE A 12 -14.01 -27.15 12.37
CA ILE A 12 -14.88 -26.51 11.36
C ILE A 12 -16.30 -26.32 11.95
N ASP A 13 -16.68 -27.10 12.95
CA ASP A 13 -18.05 -27.16 13.47
C ASP A 13 -18.26 -26.54 14.87
N ASP A 14 -17.22 -26.05 15.57
CA ASP A 14 -17.33 -25.59 16.97
C ASP A 14 -16.91 -24.11 17.16
N GLN A 15 -17.89 -23.22 17.34
CA GLN A 15 -17.73 -21.77 17.58
C GLN A 15 -17.27 -21.45 19.01
N THR A 16 -16.15 -22.02 19.46
CA THR A 16 -15.61 -21.71 20.79
C THR A 16 -14.42 -20.76 20.71
N SER A 17 -14.54 -19.65 21.46
CA SER A 17 -13.69 -18.45 21.51
C SER A 17 -12.19 -18.65 21.25
N ILE A 18 -11.59 -17.67 20.54
CA ILE A 18 -10.13 -17.53 20.29
C ILE A 18 -9.32 -17.76 21.58
N ARG A 19 -9.88 -17.38 22.73
CA ARG A 19 -9.31 -17.62 24.06
C ARG A 19 -8.90 -19.08 24.31
N LYS A 20 -9.72 -20.07 23.93
CA LYS A 20 -9.41 -21.49 24.17
C LYS A 20 -8.17 -21.96 23.42
N TYR A 21 -7.87 -21.34 22.27
CA TYR A 21 -6.66 -21.63 21.52
C TYR A 21 -5.43 -20.98 22.15
N LEU A 22 -5.56 -19.75 22.63
CA LEU A 22 -4.50 -19.07 23.37
C LEU A 22 -4.16 -19.83 24.67
N GLU A 23 -5.17 -20.29 25.41
CA GLU A 23 -4.99 -21.16 26.59
C GLU A 23 -4.22 -22.45 26.26
N LEU A 24 -4.54 -23.08 25.12
CA LEU A 24 -3.83 -24.28 24.68
C LEU A 24 -2.35 -23.97 24.41
N PHE A 25 -2.04 -22.86 23.73
CA PHE A 25 -0.67 -22.49 23.44
C PHE A 25 0.14 -22.11 24.70
N ILE A 26 -0.52 -21.51 25.69
CA ILE A 26 0.09 -21.20 27.00
C ILE A 26 0.34 -22.49 27.79
N ARG A 27 -0.62 -23.43 27.80
CA ARG A 27 -0.43 -24.76 28.40
C ARG A 27 0.72 -25.53 27.75
N LEU A 28 0.93 -25.33 26.45
CA LEU A 28 2.07 -25.87 25.70
C LEU A 28 3.38 -25.08 25.91
N LYS A 29 3.37 -24.02 26.74
CA LYS A 29 4.51 -23.14 27.05
C LYS A 29 5.15 -22.49 25.81
N LEU A 30 4.35 -22.19 24.78
CA LEU A 30 4.84 -21.48 23.60
C LEU A 30 5.00 -19.97 23.85
N PHE A 31 4.19 -19.40 24.74
CA PHE A 31 4.22 -18.00 25.18
C PHE A 31 3.40 -17.84 26.48
N ALA A 32 3.59 -16.72 27.19
CA ALA A 32 2.81 -16.38 28.39
C ALA A 32 1.60 -15.49 28.04
N TRP A 33 0.61 -15.42 28.95
CA TRP A 33 -0.51 -14.47 28.83
C TRP A 33 0.00 -13.03 28.68
N ASP A 34 0.99 -12.65 29.48
CA ASP A 34 1.62 -11.32 29.44
C ASP A 34 2.18 -10.96 28.05
N ASP A 35 2.70 -11.94 27.30
CA ASP A 35 3.23 -11.71 25.96
C ASP A 35 2.10 -11.40 24.96
N ILE A 36 1.00 -12.15 25.06
CA ILE A 36 -0.19 -11.95 24.23
C ILE A 36 -0.82 -10.61 24.53
N GLU A 37 -1.02 -10.29 25.81
CA GLU A 37 -1.61 -9.02 26.23
C GLU A 37 -0.78 -7.84 25.77
N ARG A 38 0.56 -7.92 25.93
CA ARG A 38 1.48 -6.89 25.47
C ARG A 38 1.40 -6.72 23.95
N TYR A 39 1.37 -7.82 23.20
CA TYR A 39 1.25 -7.78 21.75
C TYR A 39 -0.09 -7.16 21.31
N MET A 40 -1.20 -7.65 21.85
CA MET A 40 -2.54 -7.17 21.50
C MET A 40 -2.71 -5.70 21.86
N ARG A 41 -2.29 -5.29 23.06
CA ARG A 41 -2.29 -3.88 23.51
C ARG A 41 -1.51 -3.01 22.53
N LYS A 42 -0.27 -3.41 22.19
CA LYS A 42 0.56 -2.71 21.21
C LYS A 42 -0.15 -2.58 19.85
N GLN A 43 -0.72 -3.68 19.33
CA GLN A 43 -1.41 -3.65 18.04
C GLN A 43 -2.62 -2.71 18.06
N VAL A 44 -3.46 -2.77 19.10
CA VAL A 44 -4.61 -1.88 19.24
C VAL A 44 -4.18 -0.42 19.27
N ILE A 45 -3.16 -0.09 20.06
CA ILE A 45 -2.61 1.27 20.14
C ILE A 45 -2.11 1.75 18.77
N LEU A 46 -1.29 0.95 18.08
CA LEU A 46 -0.75 1.31 16.77
C LEU A 46 -1.86 1.45 15.71
N THR A 47 -2.91 0.64 15.77
CA THR A 47 -4.08 0.76 14.90
C THR A 47 -4.85 2.04 15.20
N LEU A 48 -5.08 2.38 16.48
CA LEU A 48 -5.73 3.62 16.86
C LEU A 48 -4.94 4.84 16.37
N GLU A 49 -3.62 4.83 16.45
CA GLU A 49 -2.79 5.94 15.94
C GLU A 49 -2.88 6.12 14.42
N GLN A 50 -3.07 5.03 13.66
CA GLN A 50 -3.31 5.12 12.22
C GLN A 50 -4.70 5.67 11.88
N ILE A 51 -5.72 5.30 12.66
CA ILE A 51 -7.09 5.82 12.51
C ILE A 51 -7.16 7.30 12.92
N PHE A 52 -6.37 7.70 13.92
CA PHE A 52 -6.31 9.06 14.46
C PHE A 52 -4.90 9.65 14.27
N PRO A 53 -4.51 10.00 13.03
CA PRO A 53 -3.13 10.36 12.70
C PRO A 53 -2.71 11.74 13.23
N TYR A 54 -3.67 12.56 13.66
CA TYR A 54 -3.44 13.88 14.25
C TYR A 54 -3.61 13.83 15.76
N ALA A 55 -2.81 14.62 16.47
CA ALA A 55 -2.93 14.79 17.91
C ALA A 55 -4.37 15.15 18.30
N GLY A 56 -5.01 14.30 19.09
CA GLY A 56 -6.43 14.47 19.43
C GLY A 56 -6.86 13.75 20.71
N LYS A 57 -8.12 13.98 21.09
CA LYS A 57 -8.79 13.24 22.16
C LYS A 57 -9.72 12.20 21.55
N ILE A 58 -9.66 10.97 22.05
CA ILE A 58 -10.63 9.93 21.71
C ILE A 58 -11.64 9.83 22.85
N VAL A 59 -12.91 9.63 22.49
CA VAL A 59 -13.95 9.20 23.44
C VAL A 59 -14.35 7.79 23.05
N LEU A 60 -13.94 6.81 23.86
CA LEU A 60 -14.21 5.40 23.60
C LEU A 60 -15.62 5.03 24.06
N ASN A 61 -16.35 4.27 23.24
CA ASN A 61 -17.64 3.71 23.64
C ASN A 61 -17.41 2.54 24.61
N ARG A 62 -17.59 2.81 25.90
CA ARG A 62 -17.41 1.85 27.00
C ARG A 62 -18.44 0.71 27.03
N SER A 63 -19.45 0.76 26.16
CA SER A 63 -20.52 -0.24 26.08
C SER A 63 -20.09 -1.52 25.33
N VAL A 64 -18.93 -1.48 24.64
CA VAL A 64 -18.39 -2.64 23.92
C VAL A 64 -17.41 -3.38 24.83
N ALA A 65 -17.76 -4.62 25.18
CA ALA A 65 -16.87 -5.51 25.93
C ALA A 65 -15.74 -6.02 25.03
N VAL A 66 -14.50 -5.98 25.52
CA VAL A 66 -13.34 -6.55 24.82
C VAL A 66 -13.30 -8.05 25.13
N ASP A 67 -13.41 -8.91 24.12
CA ASP A 67 -13.49 -10.39 24.27
C ASP A 67 -12.30 -11.00 25.04
N LEU A 68 -11.16 -10.29 25.09
CA LEU A 68 -9.96 -10.70 25.83
C LEU A 68 -10.02 -10.47 27.34
N THR A 69 -11.06 -9.83 27.88
CA THR A 69 -11.19 -9.57 29.34
C THR A 69 -12.11 -10.56 30.06
N TYR A 70 -12.54 -11.63 29.39
CA TYR A 70 -13.38 -12.64 30.01
C TYR A 70 -12.53 -13.71 30.69
N GLY A 71 -12.85 -14.07 31.93
CA GLY A 71 -12.22 -15.17 32.68
C GLY A 71 -12.10 -14.94 34.19
N ASP A 72 -12.19 -16.03 34.98
CA ASP A 72 -12.01 -16.01 36.45
C ASP A 72 -10.58 -15.64 36.88
N ASP A 73 -9.65 -15.61 35.91
CA ASP A 73 -8.20 -15.45 36.10
C ASP A 73 -7.75 -13.99 35.97
N GLY A 74 -8.62 -13.07 35.52
CA GLY A 74 -8.35 -11.63 35.44
C GLY A 74 -7.39 -11.17 34.33
N HIS A 75 -7.02 -12.04 33.39
CA HIS A 75 -6.16 -11.71 32.24
C HIS A 75 -6.91 -10.85 31.19
N GLY A 76 -6.20 -9.89 30.60
CA GLY A 76 -6.72 -8.91 29.63
C GLY A 76 -6.19 -7.48 29.83
N PHE A 77 -6.63 -6.54 28.99
CA PHE A 77 -6.39 -5.10 29.17
C PHE A 77 -7.73 -4.35 29.25
N THR A 78 -7.77 -3.28 30.04
CA THR A 78 -8.97 -2.44 30.15
C THR A 78 -8.95 -1.29 29.16
N TRP A 79 -10.13 -0.75 28.87
CA TRP A 79 -10.24 0.50 28.11
C TRP A 79 -9.46 1.64 28.78
N ASP A 80 -9.43 1.71 30.11
CA ASP A 80 -8.70 2.78 30.81
C ASP A 80 -7.18 2.67 30.62
N GLN A 81 -6.62 1.45 30.58
CA GLN A 81 -5.19 1.25 30.29
C GLN A 81 -4.84 1.67 28.86
N LEU A 82 -5.66 1.28 27.88
CA LEU A 82 -5.48 1.67 26.49
C LEU A 82 -5.65 3.17 26.28
N GLU A 83 -6.68 3.76 26.88
CA GLU A 83 -6.95 5.20 26.79
C GLU A 83 -5.77 5.99 27.36
N LEU A 84 -5.26 5.59 28.52
CA LEU A 84 -4.08 6.22 29.12
C LEU A 84 -2.85 6.13 28.22
N GLU A 85 -2.51 4.93 27.73
CA GLU A 85 -1.35 4.71 26.86
C GLU A 85 -1.49 5.48 25.54
N PHE A 86 -2.67 5.44 24.92
CA PHE A 86 -2.95 6.17 23.70
C PHE A 86 -2.80 7.68 23.91
N MET A 87 -3.37 8.23 24.98
CA MET A 87 -3.27 9.66 25.28
C MET A 87 -1.84 10.11 25.55
N GLN A 88 -1.02 9.28 26.21
CA GLN A 88 0.41 9.54 26.39
C GLN A 88 1.13 9.62 25.04
N ARG A 89 0.86 8.69 24.13
CA ARG A 89 1.46 8.69 22.79
C ARG A 89 1.00 9.88 21.95
N GLN A 90 -0.27 10.27 22.03
CA GLN A 90 -0.79 11.48 21.41
C GLN A 90 -0.09 12.75 21.90
N GLN A 91 0.28 12.81 23.19
CA GLN A 91 1.06 13.93 23.72
C GLN A 91 2.48 13.98 23.11
N VAL A 92 3.11 12.83 22.89
CA VAL A 92 4.41 12.77 22.20
C VAL A 92 4.26 13.22 20.74
N TRP A 93 3.25 12.75 20.01
CA TRP A 93 2.95 13.22 18.65
C TRP A 93 2.71 14.73 18.60
N ALA A 94 1.96 15.29 19.56
CA ALA A 94 1.74 16.73 19.65
C ALA A 94 3.06 17.51 19.82
N SER A 95 4.04 16.95 20.54
CA SER A 95 5.36 17.57 20.72
C SER A 95 6.26 17.52 19.48
N LEU A 96 5.89 16.70 18.48
CA LEU A 96 6.59 16.53 17.21
C LEU A 96 5.88 17.22 16.04
N ALA A 97 4.68 17.78 16.26
CA ALA A 97 3.81 18.33 15.22
C ALA A 97 4.41 19.53 14.48
N ASP A 98 5.44 20.19 15.04
CA ASP A 98 6.22 21.25 14.40
C ASP A 98 7.02 20.76 13.20
N VAL A 99 7.41 19.48 13.20
CA VAL A 99 8.28 18.87 12.21
C VAL A 99 7.60 17.72 11.46
N ILE A 100 6.80 16.94 12.18
CA ILE A 100 6.10 15.75 11.68
C ILE A 100 4.60 16.00 11.91
N PRO A 101 3.87 16.46 10.88
CA PRO A 101 2.53 17.00 11.05
C PRO A 101 1.50 15.95 11.47
N ALA A 102 1.75 14.68 11.17
CA ALA A 102 0.88 13.56 11.47
C ALA A 102 1.65 12.25 11.53
N ALA A 103 1.08 11.26 12.20
CA ALA A 103 1.62 9.91 12.32
C ALA A 103 1.83 9.23 10.95
N ASN A 104 0.91 9.47 10.00
CA ASN A 104 0.96 8.95 8.64
C ASN A 104 1.70 9.88 7.65
N ALA A 105 2.48 10.84 8.13
CA ALA A 105 3.20 11.75 7.26
C ALA A 105 4.28 11.01 6.44
N ILE A 106 4.47 11.44 5.19
CA ILE A 106 5.44 10.87 4.26
C ILE A 106 6.73 11.70 4.32
N PRO A 107 7.87 11.11 4.69
CA PRO A 107 9.16 11.79 4.62
C PRO A 107 9.70 11.84 3.18
N TYR A 108 10.33 12.96 2.83
CA TYR A 108 10.98 13.20 1.55
C TYR A 108 12.47 13.50 1.75
N GLN A 109 13.33 12.91 0.92
CA GLN A 109 14.77 13.18 0.96
C GLN A 109 15.12 14.49 0.24
N LEU A 110 15.99 15.31 0.83
CA LEU A 110 16.51 16.53 0.20
C LEU A 110 17.84 16.26 -0.53
N ASN A 111 17.97 16.79 -1.76
CA ASN A 111 19.07 16.44 -2.69
C ASN A 111 20.48 16.84 -2.25
N HIS A 112 20.62 17.95 -1.52
CA HIS A 112 21.92 18.47 -1.08
C HIS A 112 22.53 17.65 0.07
N SER A 113 21.72 16.79 0.68
CA SER A 113 22.04 16.09 1.91
C SER A 113 22.74 14.75 1.67
N ARG A 114 22.66 14.20 0.45
CA ARG A 114 23.31 12.93 0.07
C ARG A 114 24.83 12.93 0.22
N GLN A 115 25.47 14.10 0.21
CA GLN A 115 26.93 14.23 0.25
C GLN A 115 27.49 14.53 1.65
N THR A 116 26.62 14.71 2.65
CA THR A 116 26.98 15.27 3.97
C THR A 116 26.44 14.48 5.17
N ILE A 117 25.76 13.35 4.95
CA ILE A 117 25.30 12.48 6.03
C ILE A 117 26.51 11.91 6.78
N THR A 118 26.72 12.32 8.03
CA THR A 118 27.82 11.82 8.88
C THR A 118 27.41 10.61 9.72
N ASP A 119 26.13 10.54 10.10
CA ASP A 119 25.55 9.47 10.92
C ASP A 119 25.40 8.16 10.13
N ASP A 120 25.97 7.07 10.64
CA ASP A 120 26.03 5.79 9.93
C ASP A 120 24.66 5.12 9.77
N TRP A 121 23.77 5.29 10.75
CA TRP A 121 22.40 4.80 10.63
C TRP A 121 21.66 5.55 9.52
N ALA A 122 21.74 6.89 9.49
CA ALA A 122 21.09 7.70 8.48
C ALA A 122 21.62 7.45 7.06
N LYS A 123 22.93 7.17 6.89
CA LYS A 123 23.53 6.85 5.58
C LYS A 123 22.88 5.63 4.92
N GLN A 124 22.54 4.63 5.73
CA GLN A 124 21.89 3.41 5.25
C GLN A 124 20.37 3.60 5.16
N HIS A 125 19.78 4.22 6.18
CA HIS A 125 18.34 4.32 6.33
C HIS A 125 17.67 5.23 5.30
N VAL A 126 18.21 6.45 5.10
CA VAL A 126 17.56 7.48 4.28
C VAL A 126 17.43 7.03 2.81
N PRO A 127 18.48 6.55 2.12
CA PRO A 127 18.36 6.13 0.72
C PRO A 127 17.51 4.89 0.51
N GLN A 128 17.37 4.03 1.53
CA GLN A 128 16.64 2.77 1.44
C GLN A 128 15.14 2.95 1.66
N TRP A 129 14.75 3.81 2.61
CA TRP A 129 13.38 3.86 3.11
C TRP A 129 12.65 5.17 2.82
N ILE A 130 13.37 6.27 2.58
CA ILE A 130 12.78 7.60 2.38
C ILE A 130 12.71 7.89 0.88
N ASP A 131 11.73 7.26 0.24
CA ASP A 131 11.45 7.33 -1.20
C ASP A 131 10.39 8.36 -1.57
N GLY A 132 9.77 9.02 -0.58
CA GLY A 132 8.67 9.96 -0.79
C GLY A 132 7.33 9.29 -1.11
N GLN A 133 7.20 7.98 -0.89
CA GLN A 133 5.98 7.21 -1.12
C GLN A 133 5.44 6.59 0.17
N ARG A 134 6.32 6.08 1.03
CA ARG A 134 5.94 5.39 2.28
C ARG A 134 5.68 6.37 3.41
N THR A 135 4.67 6.10 4.23
CA THR A 135 4.46 6.85 5.47
C THR A 135 5.51 6.48 6.51
N LEU A 136 5.64 7.31 7.54
CA LEU A 136 6.47 6.99 8.71
C LEU A 136 6.07 5.65 9.36
N TYR A 137 4.77 5.34 9.44
CA TYR A 137 4.29 4.05 9.96
C TYR A 137 4.72 2.87 9.10
N ASP A 138 4.63 3.00 7.78
CA ASP A 138 5.02 1.92 6.87
C ASP A 138 6.50 1.62 7.03
N ILE A 139 7.32 2.66 7.09
CA ILE A 139 8.76 2.51 7.30
C ILE A 139 9.04 1.87 8.66
N ALA A 140 8.39 2.34 9.73
CA ALA A 140 8.53 1.79 11.08
C ALA A 140 8.15 0.30 11.13
N HIS A 141 7.07 -0.09 10.45
CA HIS A 141 6.64 -1.48 10.33
C HIS A 141 7.69 -2.35 9.65
N HIS A 142 8.23 -1.91 8.51
CA HIS A 142 9.20 -2.69 7.73
C HIS A 142 10.54 -2.90 8.45
N ILE A 143 10.96 -1.93 9.26
CA ILE A 143 12.20 -2.04 10.05
C ILE A 143 11.95 -2.59 11.47
N ASN A 144 10.70 -2.98 11.78
CA ASN A 144 10.27 -3.46 13.09
C ASN A 144 10.64 -2.50 14.24
N LEU A 145 10.39 -1.20 14.06
CA LEU A 145 10.64 -0.16 15.04
C LEU A 145 9.32 0.48 15.48
N ASP A 146 9.26 1.00 16.71
CA ASP A 146 8.11 1.78 17.13
C ASP A 146 8.03 3.11 16.32
N PRO A 147 6.85 3.50 15.82
CA PRO A 147 6.70 4.73 15.05
C PRO A 147 7.13 6.00 15.79
N LEU A 148 6.87 6.13 17.10
CA LEU A 148 7.32 7.29 17.88
C LEU A 148 8.85 7.29 18.02
N GLU A 149 9.47 6.13 18.17
CA GLU A 149 10.92 6.01 18.18
C GLU A 149 11.52 6.44 16.84
N LEU A 150 10.93 6.00 15.72
CA LEU A 150 11.33 6.44 14.38
C LEU A 150 11.11 7.95 14.21
N ALA A 151 10.00 8.49 14.68
CA ALA A 151 9.67 9.91 14.61
C ALA A 151 10.71 10.77 15.34
N HIS A 152 11.19 10.35 16.50
CA HIS A 152 12.29 11.03 17.20
C HIS A 152 13.60 11.01 16.41
N LYS A 153 13.93 9.91 15.72
CA LYS A 153 15.08 9.85 14.82
C LYS A 153 14.90 10.82 13.64
N TYR A 154 13.73 10.82 13.03
CA TYR A 154 13.38 11.69 11.90
C TYR A 154 13.38 13.17 12.25
N ARG A 155 12.98 13.55 13.46
CA ARG A 155 13.10 14.93 13.94
C ARG A 155 14.54 15.45 13.81
N LYS A 156 15.54 14.64 14.19
CA LYS A 156 16.96 15.01 14.06
C LYS A 156 17.36 15.16 12.59
N LEU A 157 16.87 14.28 11.72
CA LEU A 157 17.17 14.35 10.28
C LEU A 157 16.56 15.60 9.63
N VAL A 158 15.36 16.02 10.06
CA VAL A 158 14.76 17.28 9.58
C VAL A 158 15.54 18.49 10.07
N GLN A 159 16.00 18.49 11.34
CA GLN A 159 16.86 19.56 11.87
C GLN A 159 18.20 19.69 11.14
N MET A 160 18.67 18.60 10.52
CA MET A 160 19.88 18.58 9.69
C MET A 160 19.61 18.87 8.21
N ASP A 161 18.36 19.21 7.84
CA ASP A 161 17.90 19.38 6.45
C ASP A 161 18.17 18.15 5.57
N TRP A 162 18.18 16.94 6.13
CA TRP A 162 18.36 15.71 5.35
C TRP A 162 17.06 15.21 4.75
N ILE A 163 15.96 15.41 5.48
CA ILE A 163 14.62 15.04 5.06
C ILE A 163 13.65 16.17 5.36
N THR A 164 12.48 16.14 4.75
CA THR A 164 11.36 17.04 5.07
C THR A 164 10.05 16.27 4.99
N PHE A 165 9.03 16.72 5.73
CA PHE A 165 7.65 16.27 5.57
C PHE A 165 6.81 17.28 4.79
N GLU A 166 7.40 18.40 4.37
CA GLU A 166 6.75 19.42 3.55
C GLU A 166 6.98 19.12 2.06
N GLN A 167 5.92 18.67 1.39
CA GLN A 167 5.99 18.31 -0.03
C GLN A 167 6.42 19.50 -0.91
N GLU A 168 6.00 20.72 -0.59
CA GLU A 168 6.39 21.93 -1.31
C GLU A 168 7.91 22.20 -1.23
N LYS A 169 8.51 22.08 -0.03
CA LYS A 169 9.96 22.20 0.15
C LYS A 169 10.71 21.14 -0.64
N TYR A 170 10.20 19.91 -0.65
CA TYR A 170 10.77 18.84 -1.46
C TYR A 170 10.73 19.16 -2.96
N LEU A 171 9.56 19.56 -3.49
CA LEU A 171 9.42 19.94 -4.90
C LEU A 171 10.32 21.12 -5.27
N ALA A 172 10.45 22.12 -4.40
CA ALA A 172 11.38 23.24 -4.60
C ALA A 172 12.86 22.78 -4.60
N ALA A 173 13.22 21.79 -3.79
CA ALA A 173 14.57 21.23 -3.77
C ALA A 173 14.91 20.41 -5.04
N LEU A 174 13.91 19.86 -5.72
CA LEU A 174 14.08 19.21 -7.03
C LEU A 174 14.30 20.23 -8.17
N GLN A 175 13.74 21.44 -8.05
CA GLN A 175 13.79 22.49 -9.09
C GLN A 175 15.09 23.31 -9.06
N LYS A 176 15.85 23.28 -7.96
CA LYS A 176 17.14 24.00 -7.89
C LYS A 176 18.15 23.35 -8.85
N PRO A 177 18.77 24.12 -9.76
CA PRO A 177 19.73 23.56 -10.71
C PRO A 177 20.86 22.90 -9.93
N GLN A 178 21.04 21.59 -10.14
CA GLN A 178 22.25 20.90 -9.73
C GLN A 178 23.40 21.64 -10.40
N LYS A 179 24.36 22.15 -9.61
CA LYS A 179 25.61 22.67 -10.17
C LYS A 179 26.26 21.53 -10.95
N THR A 180 26.09 21.55 -12.27
CA THR A 180 26.84 20.73 -13.20
C THR A 180 28.31 21.04 -12.94
N VAL A 181 29.04 20.09 -12.38
CA VAL A 181 30.50 20.09 -12.43
C VAL A 181 30.85 19.90 -13.89
N ILE A 182 30.98 21.01 -14.62
CA ILE A 182 31.62 21.02 -15.93
C ILE A 182 33.08 20.73 -15.64
N ASN A 183 33.49 19.48 -15.86
CA ASN A 183 34.90 19.15 -16.04
C ASN A 183 35.39 19.99 -17.22
N GLN A 184 36.20 21.01 -16.93
CA GLN A 184 37.03 21.65 -17.95
C GLN A 184 37.99 20.60 -18.50
N PRO A 185 38.13 20.44 -19.82
CA PRO A 185 39.27 19.71 -20.37
C PRO A 185 40.53 20.55 -20.17
N PRO A 186 41.69 19.93 -19.88
CA PRO A 186 42.94 20.66 -19.78
C PRO A 186 43.34 21.19 -21.16
N THR A 187 43.77 22.44 -21.19
CA THR A 187 44.48 23.06 -22.30
C THR A 187 45.88 22.45 -22.43
N THR A 188 46.24 21.95 -23.61
CA THR A 188 47.54 22.24 -24.26
C THR A 188 47.54 21.76 -25.72
N ASN A 189 48.13 22.60 -26.57
CA ASN A 189 48.37 22.40 -28.00
C ASN A 189 49.24 21.17 -28.30
N GLU A 190 49.04 20.52 -29.46
CA GLU A 190 50.07 20.45 -30.50
C GLU A 190 49.57 19.79 -31.81
N SER A 191 49.99 20.43 -32.90
CA SER A 191 49.96 20.13 -34.33
C SER A 191 50.01 18.66 -34.78
N GLN A 192 49.23 18.31 -35.84
CA GLN A 192 49.65 17.64 -37.10
C GLN A 192 48.40 17.23 -37.92
N LYS A 193 48.14 17.91 -39.05
CA LYS A 193 48.40 17.50 -40.45
C LYS A 193 47.46 16.42 -41.03
N VAL A 194 46.70 16.81 -42.07
CA VAL A 194 46.46 16.15 -43.38
C VAL A 194 45.77 14.75 -43.31
N ASN A 195 44.68 14.40 -43.98
CA ASN A 195 44.38 14.49 -45.41
C ASN A 195 42.94 14.03 -45.73
N VAL A 196 42.55 14.30 -46.97
CA VAL A 196 41.33 13.98 -47.72
C VAL A 196 41.14 12.48 -47.99
N ASN A 197 39.89 11.96 -47.96
CA ASN A 197 39.28 11.09 -49.01
C ASN A 197 37.93 10.42 -48.61
N SER A 198 36.86 10.88 -49.26
CA SER A 198 35.97 10.16 -50.19
C SER A 198 35.52 8.69 -50.01
N LEU A 199 34.20 8.52 -50.23
CA LEU A 199 33.47 7.47 -50.96
C LEU A 199 33.05 6.14 -50.27
N GLU A 200 31.72 5.98 -50.23
CA GLU A 200 30.91 4.82 -50.61
C GLU A 200 31.24 3.40 -50.09
N LYS A 201 30.27 2.74 -49.45
CA LYS A 201 29.41 1.72 -50.08
C LYS A 201 28.45 1.04 -49.09
N SER A 202 27.26 0.80 -49.61
CA SER A 202 26.10 0.06 -49.12
C SER A 202 26.40 -1.41 -48.79
N THR A 203 25.62 -2.02 -47.87
CA THR A 203 25.00 -3.35 -48.05
C THR A 203 23.91 -3.67 -46.99
N HIS A 204 22.68 -3.87 -47.48
CA HIS A 204 21.58 -4.80 -47.09
C HIS A 204 21.53 -5.42 -45.66
N SER A 205 20.50 -5.14 -44.85
CA SER A 205 19.14 -5.78 -44.74
C SER A 205 19.04 -6.80 -43.58
N PRO A 206 17.86 -7.14 -43.01
CA PRO A 206 16.50 -6.83 -43.47
C PRO A 206 15.54 -6.25 -42.43
N ALA A 207 14.51 -5.55 -42.94
CA ALA A 207 13.26 -5.27 -42.25
C ALA A 207 12.39 -6.55 -42.15
N ILE A 208 11.68 -6.69 -41.03
CA ILE A 208 10.60 -7.67 -40.79
C ILE A 208 9.34 -6.86 -40.41
N PRO A 209 8.15 -7.30 -40.86
CA PRO A 209 7.15 -6.43 -41.46
C PRO A 209 6.13 -5.86 -40.48
N THR A 210 5.64 -4.68 -40.86
CA THR A 210 4.46 -4.01 -40.32
C THR A 210 3.23 -4.92 -40.48
N ALA A 211 2.82 -5.56 -39.40
CA ALA A 211 1.51 -6.19 -39.29
C ALA A 211 0.47 -5.12 -38.94
N ASN A 212 -0.56 -5.04 -39.78
CA ASN A 212 -1.72 -4.16 -39.68
C ASN A 212 -2.28 -4.06 -38.25
N ALA A 213 -2.11 -2.89 -37.63
CA ALA A 213 -2.86 -2.52 -36.44
C ALA A 213 -4.26 -2.07 -36.87
N VAL A 214 -5.17 -3.04 -37.01
CA VAL A 214 -6.59 -2.75 -36.84
C VAL A 214 -6.71 -2.41 -35.36
N ALA A 215 -6.96 -1.14 -35.03
CA ALA A 215 -7.18 -0.72 -33.64
C ALA A 215 -8.48 -1.36 -33.15
N GLU A 216 -8.37 -2.58 -32.61
CA GLU A 216 -9.47 -3.21 -31.89
C GLU A 216 -9.80 -2.32 -30.68
N ASN A 217 -10.95 -1.66 -30.73
CA ASN A 217 -11.44 -0.79 -29.66
C ASN A 217 -11.90 -1.64 -28.47
N ARG A 218 -10.94 -2.23 -27.76
CA ARG A 218 -11.17 -3.14 -26.63
C ARG A 218 -11.46 -2.33 -25.37
N PRO A 219 -12.53 -2.64 -24.62
CA PRO A 219 -12.82 -1.94 -23.36
C PRO A 219 -11.63 -2.04 -22.40
N THR A 220 -11.35 -0.93 -21.71
CA THR A 220 -10.28 -0.86 -20.72
C THR A 220 -10.80 -1.25 -19.35
N ILE A 221 -10.16 -2.25 -18.75
CA ILE A 221 -10.45 -2.78 -17.42
C ILE A 221 -9.30 -2.39 -16.50
N LEU A 222 -9.63 -1.76 -15.37
CA LEU A 222 -8.67 -1.48 -14.31
C LEU A 222 -8.72 -2.60 -13.28
N SER A 223 -7.61 -3.28 -13.04
CA SER A 223 -7.46 -4.24 -11.96
C SER A 223 -6.65 -3.64 -10.84
N VAL A 224 -7.24 -3.54 -9.66
CA VAL A 224 -6.64 -2.97 -8.45
C VAL A 224 -6.48 -4.09 -7.41
N ASP A 225 -5.25 -4.47 -7.14
CA ASP A 225 -4.89 -5.57 -6.24
C ASP A 225 -3.42 -5.40 -5.83
N ASP A 226 -3.06 -5.53 -4.55
CA ASP A 226 -1.67 -5.39 -4.10
C ASP A 226 -0.81 -6.61 -4.44
N SER A 227 -1.43 -7.74 -4.81
CA SER A 227 -0.74 -8.94 -5.23
C SER A 227 -0.40 -8.93 -6.72
N LEU A 228 0.90 -8.78 -7.04
CA LEU A 228 1.42 -8.93 -8.40
C LEU A 228 1.04 -10.28 -9.04
N VAL A 229 0.89 -11.33 -8.23
CA VAL A 229 0.47 -12.67 -8.71
C VAL A 229 -0.97 -12.62 -9.24
N VAL A 230 -1.88 -11.99 -8.49
CA VAL A 230 -3.29 -11.85 -8.90
C VAL A 230 -3.42 -10.93 -10.10
N GLN A 231 -2.71 -9.79 -10.11
CA GLN A 231 -2.67 -8.89 -11.27
C GLN A 231 -2.21 -9.62 -12.54
N THR A 232 -1.15 -10.42 -12.44
CA THR A 232 -0.63 -11.21 -13.57
C THR A 232 -1.65 -12.26 -14.03
N MET A 233 -2.32 -12.93 -13.09
CA MET A 233 -3.37 -13.90 -13.38
C MET A 233 -4.53 -13.26 -14.13
N ILE A 234 -5.05 -12.12 -13.65
CA ILE A 234 -6.15 -11.39 -14.29
C ILE A 234 -5.73 -10.94 -15.69
N LYS A 235 -4.57 -10.30 -15.83
CA LYS A 235 -4.05 -9.86 -17.13
C LYS A 235 -3.93 -11.01 -18.12
N ARG A 236 -3.47 -12.19 -17.69
CA ARG A 236 -3.43 -13.39 -18.55
C ARG A 236 -4.81 -13.93 -18.87
N ALA A 237 -5.76 -13.88 -17.93
CA ALA A 237 -7.08 -14.45 -18.11
C ALA A 237 -7.94 -13.69 -19.13
N ILE A 238 -7.81 -12.37 -19.20
CA ILE A 238 -8.70 -11.50 -20.00
C ILE A 238 -7.97 -10.58 -20.99
N GLY A 239 -6.63 -10.58 -20.97
CA GLY A 239 -5.79 -9.69 -21.78
C GLY A 239 -5.77 -9.99 -23.28
N GLU A 240 -6.49 -11.01 -23.74
CA GLU A 240 -6.77 -11.23 -25.17
C GLU A 240 -8.05 -10.51 -25.64
N GLN A 241 -9.00 -10.25 -24.72
CA GLN A 241 -10.30 -9.64 -25.03
C GLN A 241 -10.41 -8.17 -24.55
N TYR A 242 -9.72 -7.80 -23.47
CA TYR A 242 -9.78 -6.48 -22.83
C TYR A 242 -8.42 -5.81 -22.71
N ASN A 243 -8.38 -4.48 -22.75
CA ASN A 243 -7.17 -3.75 -22.37
C ASN A 243 -7.09 -3.72 -20.84
N VAL A 244 -6.04 -4.29 -20.23
CA VAL A 244 -5.96 -4.42 -18.77
C VAL A 244 -4.90 -3.48 -18.22
N LEU A 245 -5.34 -2.49 -17.46
CA LEU A 245 -4.49 -1.62 -16.66
C LEU A 245 -4.43 -2.17 -15.24
N LEU A 246 -3.25 -2.04 -14.63
CA LEU A 246 -2.97 -2.60 -13.31
C LEU A 246 -2.62 -1.47 -12.34
N ALA A 247 -3.20 -1.53 -11.15
CA ALA A 247 -2.85 -0.66 -10.03
C ALA A 247 -2.59 -1.53 -8.79
N SER A 248 -1.53 -1.21 -8.05
CA SER A 248 -1.16 -1.96 -6.84
C SER A 248 -1.69 -1.32 -5.56
N ASN A 249 -2.29 -0.13 -5.65
CA ASN A 249 -2.83 0.63 -4.53
C ASN A 249 -3.91 1.61 -5.00
N ALA A 250 -4.59 2.25 -4.04
CA ALA A 250 -5.65 3.22 -4.29
C ALA A 250 -5.21 4.47 -5.05
N MET A 251 -3.99 4.97 -4.81
CA MET A 251 -3.49 6.19 -5.44
C MET A 251 -3.20 5.98 -6.94
N ASP A 252 -2.60 4.84 -7.29
CA ASP A 252 -2.39 4.43 -8.67
C ASP A 252 -3.73 4.24 -9.39
N ALA A 253 -4.70 3.62 -8.72
CA ALA A 253 -6.04 3.43 -9.27
C ALA A 253 -6.73 4.77 -9.57
N LEU A 254 -6.69 5.73 -8.63
CA LEU A 254 -7.26 7.07 -8.83
C LEU A 254 -6.52 7.86 -9.92
N SER A 255 -5.21 7.72 -10.01
CA SER A 255 -4.38 8.32 -11.06
C SER A 255 -4.78 7.79 -12.45
N LEU A 256 -4.96 6.47 -12.59
CA LEU A 256 -5.39 5.84 -13.83
C LEU A 256 -6.84 6.18 -14.19
N LEU A 257 -7.76 6.17 -13.21
CA LEU A 257 -9.15 6.61 -13.40
C LEU A 257 -9.24 8.05 -13.94
N ASN A 258 -8.31 8.91 -13.55
CA ASN A 258 -8.28 10.31 -14.01
C ASN A 258 -7.67 10.49 -15.41
N LYS A 259 -6.82 9.57 -15.86
CA LYS A 259 -6.06 9.67 -17.12
C LYS A 259 -6.68 8.85 -18.24
N GLU A 260 -7.28 7.72 -17.91
CA GLU A 260 -7.72 6.69 -18.84
C GLU A 260 -9.24 6.53 -18.78
N LYS A 261 -9.83 6.16 -19.92
CA LYS A 261 -11.25 5.81 -19.97
C LYS A 261 -11.44 4.37 -19.50
N ILE A 262 -11.77 4.20 -18.23
CA ILE A 262 -11.98 2.89 -17.60
C ILE A 262 -13.46 2.51 -17.69
N GLU A 263 -13.74 1.33 -18.25
CA GLU A 263 -15.11 0.86 -18.46
C GLU A 263 -15.59 -0.07 -17.33
N LEU A 264 -14.65 -0.65 -16.58
CA LEU A 264 -14.92 -1.42 -15.36
C LEU A 264 -13.68 -1.49 -14.47
N MET A 265 -13.90 -1.45 -13.16
CA MET A 265 -12.86 -1.66 -12.16
C MET A 265 -13.07 -2.99 -11.43
N LEU A 266 -12.06 -3.87 -11.51
CA LEU A 266 -11.90 -5.04 -10.64
C LEU A 266 -11.11 -4.58 -9.41
N LEU A 267 -11.68 -4.74 -8.21
CA LEU A 267 -11.10 -4.17 -7.00
C LEU A 267 -11.00 -5.22 -5.90
N ASP A 268 -9.80 -5.49 -5.42
CA ASP A 268 -9.62 -6.32 -4.21
C ASP A 268 -10.27 -5.65 -2.99
N VAL A 269 -10.89 -6.45 -2.14
CA VAL A 269 -11.44 -5.97 -0.87
C VAL A 269 -10.33 -5.65 0.12
N THR A 270 -9.32 -6.52 0.20
CA THR A 270 -8.27 -6.43 1.21
C THR A 270 -7.00 -5.94 0.54
N MET A 271 -6.67 -4.68 0.73
CA MET A 271 -5.40 -4.10 0.29
C MET A 271 -4.74 -3.38 1.48
N PRO A 272 -3.41 -3.27 1.52
CA PRO A 272 -2.70 -2.44 2.48
C PRO A 272 -3.06 -0.96 2.28
N ASP A 273 -2.86 -0.17 3.34
CA ASP A 273 -3.12 1.27 3.42
C ASP A 273 -4.61 1.63 3.32
N ILE A 274 -5.16 1.66 2.11
CA ILE A 274 -6.56 1.97 1.82
C ILE A 274 -7.26 0.70 1.38
N ASP A 275 -8.21 0.24 2.18
CA ASP A 275 -8.99 -0.95 1.84
C ASP A 275 -9.87 -0.71 0.59
N GLY A 276 -10.22 -1.78 -0.12
CA GLY A 276 -11.01 -1.67 -1.34
C GLY A 276 -12.41 -1.09 -1.12
N LEU A 277 -12.94 -1.15 0.10
CA LEU A 277 -14.24 -0.59 0.42
C LEU A 277 -14.18 0.94 0.50
N GLU A 278 -13.14 1.46 1.14
CA GLU A 278 -12.86 2.89 1.22
C GLU A 278 -12.55 3.48 -0.16
N LEU A 279 -11.75 2.77 -0.98
CA LEU A 279 -11.53 3.18 -2.36
C LEU A 279 -12.84 3.18 -3.17
N CYS A 280 -13.68 2.15 -3.02
CA CYS A 280 -14.99 2.10 -3.67
C CYS A 280 -15.88 3.30 -3.27
N ARG A 281 -15.95 3.65 -1.98
CA ARG A 281 -16.70 4.83 -1.50
C ARG A 281 -16.13 6.13 -2.07
N THR A 282 -14.80 6.25 -2.13
CA THR A 282 -14.11 7.41 -2.68
C THR A 282 -14.39 7.58 -4.17
N VAL A 283 -14.31 6.50 -4.95
CA VAL A 283 -14.65 6.54 -6.37
C VAL A 283 -16.12 6.92 -6.58
N ARG A 284 -17.03 6.44 -5.73
CA ARG A 284 -18.46 6.76 -5.81
C ARG A 284 -18.81 8.20 -5.44
N SER A 285 -18.03 8.85 -4.58
CA SER A 285 -18.25 10.27 -4.24
C SER A 285 -17.87 11.20 -5.40
N ILE A 286 -17.02 10.74 -6.32
CA ILE A 286 -16.60 11.50 -7.50
C ILE A 286 -17.68 11.35 -8.60
N GLY A 287 -18.36 12.46 -8.92
CA GLY A 287 -19.53 12.47 -9.81
C GLY A 287 -19.31 11.76 -11.16
N ARG A 288 -18.14 11.91 -11.80
CA ARG A 288 -17.83 11.26 -13.09
C ARG A 288 -17.66 9.74 -13.04
N PHE A 289 -17.43 9.17 -11.86
CA PHE A 289 -17.25 7.72 -11.68
C PHE A 289 -18.42 7.07 -10.93
N ARG A 290 -19.50 7.83 -10.70
CA ARG A 290 -20.69 7.34 -9.98
C ARG A 290 -21.25 6.06 -10.57
N ASP A 291 -21.27 5.97 -11.90
CA ASP A 291 -21.86 4.85 -12.64
C ASP A 291 -20.82 3.82 -13.13
N LEU A 292 -19.53 4.04 -12.85
CA LEU A 292 -18.47 3.11 -13.23
C LEU A 292 -18.75 1.72 -12.62
N PRO A 293 -18.85 0.64 -13.40
CA PRO A 293 -18.99 -0.70 -12.82
C PRO A 293 -17.79 -1.04 -11.92
N ILE A 294 -18.06 -1.37 -10.65
CA ILE A 294 -17.03 -1.82 -9.69
C ILE A 294 -17.37 -3.25 -9.26
N VAL A 295 -16.48 -4.18 -9.59
CA VAL A 295 -16.59 -5.59 -9.21
C VAL A 295 -15.57 -5.87 -8.13
N MET A 296 -16.06 -6.16 -6.93
CA MET A 296 -15.19 -6.47 -5.80
C MET A 296 -14.71 -7.93 -5.88
N LEU A 297 -13.41 -8.15 -5.70
CA LEU A 297 -12.79 -9.46 -5.60
C LEU A 297 -12.54 -9.75 -4.11
N THR A 298 -13.11 -10.82 -3.58
CA THR A 298 -13.12 -11.08 -2.13
C THR A 298 -12.47 -12.43 -1.82
N ALA A 299 -11.85 -12.60 -0.65
CA ALA A 299 -11.50 -13.95 -0.17
C ALA A 299 -12.75 -14.81 0.09
N LYS A 300 -12.58 -16.14 0.15
CA LYS A 300 -13.68 -17.13 0.27
C LYS A 300 -14.26 -17.26 1.69
N ASP A 301 -13.89 -16.36 2.61
CA ASP A 301 -14.11 -16.57 4.04
C ASP A 301 -15.42 -15.92 4.53
N GLY A 302 -15.96 -16.39 5.66
CA GLY A 302 -17.23 -15.94 6.25
C GLY A 302 -17.35 -14.42 6.53
N MET A 303 -16.26 -13.68 6.36
CA MET A 303 -16.23 -12.22 6.27
C MET A 303 -17.17 -11.70 5.16
N PHE A 304 -17.28 -12.39 4.02
CA PHE A 304 -18.12 -11.98 2.89
C PHE A 304 -19.61 -11.77 3.25
N ASN A 305 -20.17 -12.61 4.11
CA ASN A 305 -21.56 -12.48 4.56
C ASN A 305 -21.79 -11.23 5.42
N LYS A 306 -20.77 -10.80 6.19
CA LYS A 306 -20.83 -9.55 6.98
C LYS A 306 -20.64 -8.32 6.09
N ILE A 307 -19.69 -8.38 5.15
CA ILE A 307 -19.38 -7.23 4.29
C ILE A 307 -20.55 -6.97 3.32
N ARG A 308 -21.27 -7.98 2.81
CA ARG A 308 -22.39 -7.78 1.86
C ARG A 308 -23.50 -6.84 2.37
N GLY A 309 -23.68 -6.69 3.69
CA GLY A 309 -24.60 -5.72 4.30
C GLY A 309 -24.05 -4.29 4.42
N GLN A 310 -22.75 -4.08 4.24
CA GLN A 310 -22.03 -2.81 4.47
C GLN A 310 -21.52 -2.12 3.19
N ILE A 311 -21.53 -2.80 2.04
CA ILE A 311 -20.98 -2.24 0.79
C ILE A 311 -22.05 -1.47 0.03
N VAL A 312 -22.17 -0.20 0.37
CA VAL A 312 -22.91 0.77 -0.44
C VAL A 312 -22.03 1.17 -1.63
N GLY A 313 -22.37 0.72 -2.85
CA GLY A 313 -21.82 1.29 -4.09
C GLY A 313 -21.16 0.34 -5.09
N SER A 314 -20.77 -0.88 -4.75
CA SER A 314 -20.22 -1.80 -5.77
C SER A 314 -21.33 -2.44 -6.62
N THR A 315 -20.99 -2.80 -7.84
CA THR A 315 -21.91 -3.35 -8.85
C THR A 315 -22.04 -4.87 -8.77
N HIS A 316 -20.95 -5.58 -8.46
CA HIS A 316 -20.93 -7.05 -8.36
C HIS A 316 -19.81 -7.55 -7.44
N TYR A 317 -19.84 -8.85 -7.11
CA TYR A 317 -18.83 -9.51 -6.29
C TYR A 317 -18.39 -10.84 -6.89
N LEU A 318 -17.09 -11.12 -6.79
CA LEU A 318 -16.51 -12.41 -7.13
C LEU A 318 -15.60 -12.89 -5.99
N THR A 319 -15.69 -14.17 -5.66
CA THR A 319 -14.80 -14.79 -4.67
C THR A 319 -13.52 -15.26 -5.35
N LYS A 320 -12.36 -14.95 -4.77
CA LYS A 320 -11.06 -15.48 -5.12
C LYS A 320 -10.91 -16.94 -4.65
N PRO A 321 -10.20 -17.81 -5.40
CA PRO A 321 -9.65 -17.55 -6.74
C PRO A 321 -10.78 -17.40 -7.76
N VAL A 322 -10.62 -16.46 -8.70
CA VAL A 322 -11.67 -16.16 -9.68
C VAL A 322 -11.51 -17.06 -10.90
N ASP A 323 -12.52 -17.89 -11.18
CA ASP A 323 -12.54 -18.72 -12.38
C ASP A 323 -12.69 -17.86 -13.64
N ARG A 324 -11.83 -18.07 -14.65
CA ARG A 324 -11.84 -17.31 -15.90
C ARG A 324 -13.22 -17.24 -16.59
N PRO A 325 -14.00 -18.33 -16.72
CA PRO A 325 -15.33 -18.25 -17.34
C PRO A 325 -16.27 -17.30 -16.60
N LYS A 326 -16.23 -17.34 -15.26
CA LYS A 326 -17.08 -16.50 -14.41
C LYS A 326 -16.64 -15.04 -14.44
N LEU A 327 -15.33 -14.77 -14.49
CA LEU A 327 -14.80 -13.43 -14.71
C LEU A 327 -15.28 -12.86 -16.04
N LEU A 328 -15.15 -13.63 -17.13
CA LEU A 328 -15.59 -13.21 -18.47
C LEU A 328 -17.10 -12.97 -18.56
N GLU A 329 -17.92 -13.79 -17.89
CA GLU A 329 -19.36 -13.58 -17.81
C GLU A 329 -19.71 -12.22 -17.20
N VAL A 330 -19.09 -11.89 -16.05
CA VAL A 330 -19.29 -10.60 -15.39
C VAL A 330 -18.78 -9.44 -16.25
N LEU A 331 -17.59 -9.57 -16.85
CA LEU A 331 -17.03 -8.53 -17.70
C LEU A 331 -17.90 -8.28 -18.94
N THR A 332 -18.39 -9.33 -19.60
CA THR A 332 -19.26 -9.18 -20.78
C THR A 332 -20.58 -8.49 -20.43
N LYS A 333 -21.09 -8.73 -19.21
CA LYS A 333 -22.32 -8.09 -18.73
C LYS A 333 -22.16 -6.59 -18.46
N TYR A 334 -21.01 -6.17 -17.91
CA TYR A 334 -20.82 -4.79 -17.42
C TYR A 334 -19.88 -3.93 -18.26
N ALA A 335 -19.05 -4.54 -19.11
CA ALA A 335 -18.13 -3.90 -20.05
C ALA A 335 -18.17 -4.64 -21.41
N PRO A 336 -19.32 -4.67 -22.11
CA PRO A 336 -19.46 -5.43 -23.34
C PRO A 336 -18.49 -4.94 -24.43
N ILE A 337 -17.90 -5.90 -25.15
CA ILE A 337 -17.06 -5.60 -26.31
C ILE A 337 -17.97 -5.12 -27.43
N THR A 338 -17.84 -3.85 -27.78
CA THR A 338 -18.62 -3.26 -28.88
C THR A 338 -17.93 -3.57 -30.21
N VAL A 339 -18.50 -4.50 -30.98
CA VAL A 339 -18.07 -4.73 -32.36
C VAL A 339 -18.80 -3.71 -33.22
N MET A 340 -18.09 -2.69 -33.73
CA MET A 340 -18.66 -1.82 -34.75
C MET A 340 -18.88 -2.66 -36.01
N SER A 341 -20.14 -2.81 -36.41
CA SER A 341 -20.55 -3.46 -37.66
C SER A 341 -20.30 -2.55 -38.85
#